data_AF-A0A352XW62-F1
#
_entry.id   AF-A0A352XW62-F1
#
_cell.length_a   1.000
_cell.length_b   1.000
_cell.length_c   1.000
_cell.angle_alpha   90.00
_cell.angle_beta   90.00
_cell.angle_gamma   90.00
#
_symmetry.space_group_name_H-M   'P 1'
#
loop_
_entity.id
_entity.type
_entity.pdbx_description
1 polymer ?
#
loop_
_entity_poly.entity_id
_entity_poly.type
_entity_poly.pdbx_seq_one_letter_code
_entity_poly.pdbx_strand_id
1 'polypeptide(L)'
;MSIKYLGEHFDLHTGGVDNIFPHHEDEIAQSEGFSGQQFVNYWIHAQHLLADGQKMAKSTGNAYTCAEIEARGFDPMALRYFYTTALYRSRLNFTFRALQAAQTSLDRLRALAYRLVTESDNE
;
A
#
# COMPACT_ATOMS: atom_id res chain seq x y z
N MET A 1 4.64 15.90 -14.96
CA MET A 1 3.22 15.55 -15.26
C MET A 1 2.26 16.18 -14.26
N SER A 2 2.50 16.05 -12.96
CA SER A 2 1.70 16.62 -11.87
C SER A 2 1.33 18.09 -12.09
N ILE A 3 2.30 18.97 -12.42
CA ILE A 3 2.05 20.41 -12.64
C ILE A 3 0.92 20.68 -13.63
N LYS A 4 0.87 19.91 -14.74
CA LYS A 4 -0.15 20.09 -15.78
C LYS A 4 -1.58 19.90 -15.25
N TYR A 5 -1.76 19.03 -14.26
CA TYR A 5 -3.09 18.61 -13.79
C TYR A 5 -3.45 19.15 -12.41
N LEU A 6 -2.46 19.42 -11.57
CA LEU A 6 -2.64 19.84 -10.17
C LEU A 6 -2.20 21.29 -9.92
N GLY A 7 -1.58 21.93 -10.91
CA GLY A 7 -0.97 23.25 -10.77
C GLY A 7 0.49 23.16 -10.31
N GLU A 8 1.15 24.31 -10.33
CA GLU A 8 2.56 24.45 -9.92
C GLU A 8 2.77 24.23 -8.42
N HIS A 9 1.70 24.29 -7.63
CA HIS A 9 1.68 24.02 -6.20
C HIS A 9 0.44 23.17 -5.85
N PHE A 10 0.62 22.10 -5.07
CA PHE A 10 -0.50 21.27 -4.59
C PHE A 10 -0.23 20.60 -3.24
N ASP A 11 -1.27 19.98 -2.66
CA ASP A 11 -1.25 19.58 -1.26
C ASP A 11 -0.44 18.31 -0.96
N LEU A 12 -0.72 17.21 -1.67
CA LEU A 12 -0.22 15.88 -1.30
C LEU A 12 0.50 15.21 -2.47
N HIS A 13 1.74 14.79 -2.25
CA HIS A 13 2.49 13.91 -3.15
C HIS A 13 2.90 12.63 -2.41
N THR A 14 2.63 11.47 -3.02
CA THR A 14 2.85 10.16 -2.39
C THR A 14 3.87 9.31 -3.13
N GLY A 15 4.60 8.44 -2.43
CA GLY A 15 5.47 7.44 -3.06
C GLY A 15 5.91 6.33 -2.11
N GLY A 16 6.79 5.44 -2.57
CA GLY A 16 7.54 4.54 -1.69
C GLY A 16 8.68 5.30 -1.00
N VAL A 17 9.15 4.81 0.15
CA VAL A 17 10.30 5.44 0.85
C VAL A 17 11.57 5.49 -0.02
N ASP A 18 11.72 4.58 -0.97
CA ASP A 18 12.77 4.58 -1.99
C ASP A 18 12.66 5.75 -2.98
N ASN A 19 11.50 6.37 -3.12
CA ASN A 19 11.33 7.55 -3.96
C ASN A 19 11.78 8.85 -3.28
N ILE A 20 12.05 8.86 -1.96
CA ILE A 20 12.55 10.07 -1.27
C ILE A 20 13.79 10.59 -1.99
N PHE A 21 14.76 9.72 -2.25
CA PHE A 21 15.98 10.07 -2.96
C PHE A 21 16.37 8.99 -3.99
N PRO A 22 16.79 9.36 -5.22
CA PRO A 22 16.87 10.74 -5.72
C PRO A 22 15.55 11.28 -6.27
N HIS A 23 14.55 10.41 -6.48
CA HIS A 23 13.40 10.72 -7.33
C HIS A 23 12.61 11.97 -6.92
N HIS A 24 12.07 12.03 -5.70
CA HIS A 24 11.28 13.17 -5.26
C HIS A 24 12.12 14.41 -4.98
N GLU A 25 13.39 14.23 -4.56
CA GLU A 25 14.34 15.34 -4.45
C GLU A 25 14.57 16.02 -5.81
N ASP A 26 14.75 15.23 -6.86
CA ASP A 26 14.88 15.72 -8.23
C ASP A 26 13.58 16.38 -8.72
N GLU A 27 12.41 15.84 -8.37
CA GLU A 27 11.11 16.44 -8.71
C GLU A 27 10.90 17.80 -8.04
N ILE A 28 11.30 17.95 -6.78
CA ILE A 28 11.31 19.24 -6.06
C ILE A 28 12.22 20.21 -6.81
N ALA A 29 13.48 19.83 -7.07
CA ALA A 29 14.44 20.69 -7.74
C ALA A 29 13.97 21.15 -9.13
N GLN A 30 13.39 20.24 -9.92
CA GLN A 30 12.85 20.56 -11.24
C GLN A 30 11.65 21.51 -11.16
N SER A 31 10.70 21.22 -10.25
CA SER A 31 9.42 21.94 -10.18
C SER A 31 9.56 23.32 -9.54
N GLU A 32 10.34 23.42 -8.47
CA GLU A 32 10.62 24.69 -7.80
C GLU A 32 11.60 25.55 -8.61
N GLY A 33 12.54 24.92 -9.33
CA GLY A 33 13.41 25.61 -10.28
C GLY A 33 12.65 26.19 -11.47
N PHE A 34 11.57 25.54 -11.92
CA PHE A 34 10.69 26.03 -12.98
C PHE A 34 9.73 27.13 -12.52
N SER A 35 9.05 26.92 -11.38
CA SER A 35 7.94 27.78 -10.92
C SER A 35 8.37 28.90 -9.97
N GLY A 36 9.51 28.77 -9.30
CA GLY A 36 9.97 29.71 -8.28
C GLY A 36 9.18 29.68 -6.97
N GLN A 37 8.29 28.71 -6.78
CA GLN A 37 7.48 28.54 -5.57
C GLN A 37 7.55 27.11 -5.04
N GLN A 38 7.10 26.90 -3.80
CA GLN A 38 7.06 25.57 -3.19
C GLN A 38 6.20 24.62 -4.04
N PHE A 39 6.71 23.42 -4.32
CA PHE A 39 6.02 22.47 -5.20
C PHE A 39 4.88 21.72 -4.50
N VAL A 40 5.14 21.18 -3.30
CA VAL A 40 4.19 20.31 -2.57
C VAL A 40 4.17 20.66 -1.08
N ASN A 41 2.99 20.69 -0.46
CA ASN A 41 2.84 20.93 0.98
C ASN A 41 3.27 19.73 1.84
N TYR A 42 2.78 18.53 1.52
CA TYR A 42 3.05 17.32 2.30
C TYR A 42 3.45 16.14 1.42
N TRP A 43 4.56 15.52 1.80
CA TRP A 43 5.06 14.29 1.20
C TRP A 43 4.71 13.09 2.07
N ILE A 44 4.10 12.06 1.48
CA ILE A 44 3.66 10.85 2.18
C ILE A 44 4.33 9.61 1.58
N HIS A 45 5.17 8.93 2.36
CA HIS A 45 5.92 7.77 1.88
C HIS A 45 5.57 6.49 2.63
N ALA A 46 5.21 5.45 1.87
CA ALA A 46 5.01 4.11 2.41
C ALA A 46 6.36 3.39 2.63
N GLN A 47 6.47 2.67 3.75
CA GLN A 47 7.63 1.83 4.04
C GLN A 47 7.61 0.54 3.21
N HIS A 48 8.77 -0.11 3.14
CA HIS A 48 8.93 -1.33 2.37
C HIS A 48 8.11 -2.50 2.88
N LEU A 49 7.64 -3.30 1.92
CA LEU A 49 7.21 -4.66 2.15
C LEU A 49 8.43 -5.59 2.12
N LEU A 50 8.58 -6.40 3.17
CA LEU A 50 9.54 -7.49 3.25
C LEU A 50 8.84 -8.81 2.93
N ALA A 51 9.58 -9.83 2.52
CA ALA A 51 9.13 -11.20 2.41
C ALA A 51 10.04 -12.09 3.25
N ASP A 52 9.47 -12.80 4.23
CA ASP A 52 10.18 -13.69 5.15
C ASP A 52 11.40 -13.00 5.81
N GLY A 53 11.23 -11.74 6.21
CA GLY A 53 12.25 -10.92 6.87
C GLY A 53 13.28 -10.29 5.92
N GLN A 54 13.23 -10.61 4.63
CA GLN A 54 14.16 -10.11 3.61
C GLN A 54 13.51 -9.06 2.72
N LYS A 55 14.33 -8.21 2.09
CA LYS A 55 13.83 -7.27 1.07
C LYS A 55 13.14 -8.06 -0.03
N MET A 56 11.92 -7.65 -0.38
CA MET A 56 11.22 -8.23 -1.52
C MET A 56 11.86 -7.72 -2.82
N ALA A 57 12.30 -8.64 -3.68
CA ALA A 57 12.85 -8.31 -4.99
C ALA A 57 12.64 -9.47 -5.97
N LYS A 58 12.54 -9.14 -7.26
CA LYS A 58 12.42 -10.14 -8.32
C LYS A 58 13.65 -11.04 -8.40
N SER A 59 14.84 -10.47 -8.20
CA SER A 59 16.12 -11.19 -8.24
C SER A 59 16.28 -12.24 -7.14
N THR A 60 15.65 -12.01 -5.98
CA THR A 60 15.65 -12.95 -4.85
C THR A 60 14.55 -14.00 -4.96
N GLY A 61 13.68 -13.93 -5.97
CA GLY A 61 12.59 -14.88 -6.20
C GLY A 61 11.50 -14.88 -5.10
N ASN A 62 11.48 -13.88 -4.22
CA ASN A 62 10.55 -13.75 -3.10
C ASN A 62 9.48 -12.67 -3.32
N ALA A 63 9.32 -12.20 -4.56
CA ALA A 63 8.25 -11.31 -4.96
C ALA A 63 7.09 -12.13 -5.53
N TYR A 64 5.86 -11.78 -5.12
CA TYR A 64 4.65 -12.46 -5.55
C TYR A 64 3.69 -11.45 -6.18
N THR A 65 3.16 -11.81 -7.33
CA THR A 65 2.07 -11.10 -8.01
C THR A 65 0.72 -11.49 -7.41
N CYS A 66 -0.30 -10.64 -7.60
CA CYS A 66 -1.66 -10.96 -7.13
C CYS A 66 -2.16 -12.30 -7.72
N ALA A 67 -1.89 -12.55 -9.01
CA ALA A 67 -2.26 -13.81 -9.66
C ALA A 67 -1.59 -15.03 -9.03
N GLU A 68 -0.33 -14.94 -8.59
CA GLU A 68 0.35 -16.03 -7.88
C GLU A 68 -0.21 -16.24 -6.47
N ILE A 69 -0.67 -15.18 -5.82
CA ILE A 69 -1.37 -15.26 -4.53
C ILE A 69 -2.73 -15.96 -4.69
N GLU A 70 -3.50 -15.59 -5.72
CA GLU A 70 -4.79 -16.21 -6.06
C GLU A 70 -4.63 -17.69 -6.43
N ALA A 71 -3.65 -18.01 -7.27
CA ALA A 71 -3.35 -19.39 -7.68
C ALA A 71 -2.98 -20.30 -6.49
N ARG A 72 -2.56 -19.72 -5.36
CA ARG A 72 -2.28 -20.43 -4.10
C ARG A 72 -3.52 -20.57 -3.20
N GLY A 73 -4.70 -20.12 -3.64
CA GLY A 73 -5.97 -20.26 -2.92
C GLY A 73 -6.26 -19.12 -1.94
N PHE A 74 -5.56 -17.99 -2.03
CA PHE A 74 -5.85 -16.82 -1.21
C PHE A 74 -6.78 -15.84 -1.91
N ASP A 75 -7.71 -15.25 -1.15
CA ASP A 75 -8.54 -14.15 -1.63
C ASP A 75 -7.69 -12.86 -1.76
N PRO A 76 -7.68 -12.15 -2.91
CA PRO A 76 -7.02 -10.85 -3.06
C PRO A 76 -7.43 -9.83 -1.99
N MET A 77 -8.65 -9.90 -1.47
CA MET A 77 -9.10 -9.05 -0.40
C MET A 77 -8.45 -9.40 0.94
N ALA A 78 -8.05 -10.66 1.16
CA ALA A 78 -7.23 -11.03 2.31
C ALA A 78 -5.84 -10.39 2.22
N LEU A 79 -5.26 -10.31 1.02
CA LEU A 79 -4.02 -9.58 0.79
C LEU A 79 -4.18 -8.08 1.07
N ARG A 80 -5.28 -7.47 0.61
CA ARG A 80 -5.61 -6.08 0.94
C ARG A 80 -5.78 -5.88 2.46
N TYR A 81 -6.51 -6.77 3.12
CA TYR A 81 -6.70 -6.73 4.57
C TYR A 81 -5.36 -6.84 5.30
N PHE A 82 -4.49 -7.76 4.87
CA PHE A 82 -3.12 -7.88 5.39
C PHE A 82 -2.36 -6.55 5.35
N TYR A 83 -2.40 -5.80 4.23
CA TYR A 83 -1.75 -4.48 4.14
C TYR A 83 -2.30 -3.46 5.14
N THR A 84 -3.57 -3.55 5.51
CA THR A 84 -4.20 -2.65 6.49
C THR A 84 -3.91 -3.01 7.95
N THR A 85 -3.26 -4.15 8.21
CA THR A 85 -2.91 -4.56 9.58
C THR A 85 -1.72 -3.79 10.17
N ALA A 86 -1.02 -2.99 9.36
CA ALA A 86 0.08 -2.15 9.80
C ALA A 86 -0.09 -0.71 9.30
N LEU A 87 0.53 0.23 10.01
CA LEU A 87 0.61 1.61 9.55
C LEU A 87 1.48 1.69 8.29
N TYR A 88 1.06 2.46 7.29
CA TYR A 88 1.77 2.60 6.00
C TYR A 88 3.26 2.98 6.13
N ARG A 89 3.60 3.70 7.21
CA ARG A 89 4.96 4.15 7.54
C ARG A 89 5.79 3.13 8.34
N SER A 90 5.27 1.91 8.53
CA SER A 90 5.97 0.79 9.16
C SER A 90 6.35 -0.24 8.11
N ARG A 91 7.53 -0.86 8.26
CA ARG A 91 7.87 -2.01 7.43
C ARG A 91 6.89 -3.13 7.72
N LEU A 92 6.33 -3.72 6.67
CA LEU A 92 5.41 -4.84 6.78
C LEU A 92 6.13 -6.10 6.31
N ASN A 93 6.03 -7.19 7.08
CA ASN A 93 6.66 -8.45 6.73
C ASN A 93 5.62 -9.43 6.16
N PHE A 94 5.65 -9.64 4.86
CA PHE A 94 4.84 -10.64 4.18
C PHE A 94 5.38 -12.05 4.47
N THR A 95 4.48 -12.93 4.91
CA THR A 95 4.68 -14.38 4.95
C THR A 95 3.35 -15.03 4.59
N PHE A 96 3.36 -16.22 3.98
CA PHE A 96 2.11 -16.93 3.72
C PHE A 96 1.33 -17.26 5.00
N ARG A 97 2.03 -17.45 6.13
CA ARG A 97 1.38 -17.63 7.44
C ARG A 97 0.63 -16.37 7.88
N ALA A 98 1.22 -15.19 7.70
CA ALA A 98 0.57 -13.93 8.02
C ALA A 98 -0.62 -13.66 7.09
N LEU A 99 -0.48 -13.97 5.79
CA LEU A 99 -1.58 -13.88 4.83
C LEU A 99 -2.74 -14.83 5.17
N GLN A 100 -2.44 -16.06 5.58
CA GLN A 100 -3.46 -17.00 6.04
C GLN A 100 -4.21 -16.49 7.28
N ALA A 101 -3.50 -15.91 8.24
CA ALA A 101 -4.12 -15.30 9.41
C ALA A 101 -5.01 -14.10 9.04
N ALA A 102 -4.57 -13.29 8.06
CA ALA A 102 -5.34 -12.19 7.50
C ALA A 102 -6.63 -12.69 6.82
N GLN A 103 -6.55 -13.77 6.04
CA GLN A 103 -7.71 -14.39 5.40
C GLN A 103 -8.72 -14.90 6.44
N THR A 104 -8.28 -15.67 7.42
CA THR A 104 -9.16 -16.15 8.50
C THR A 104 -9.83 -15.00 9.25
N SER A 105 -9.11 -13.90 9.47
CA SER A 105 -9.68 -12.72 10.13
C SER A 105 -10.71 -12.02 9.26
N LEU A 106 -10.43 -11.88 7.96
CA LEU A 106 -11.37 -11.31 6.99
C LEU A 106 -12.64 -12.14 6.87
N ASP A 107 -12.52 -13.47 6.80
CA ASP A 107 -13.67 -14.38 6.71
C ASP A 107 -14.57 -14.27 7.94
N ARG A 108 -13.98 -14.13 9.14
CA ARG A 108 -14.74 -13.89 10.38
C ARG A 108 -15.46 -12.55 10.36
N LEU A 109 -14.80 -11.48 9.88
CA LEU A 109 -15.43 -10.16 9.77
C LEU A 109 -16.60 -10.17 8.78
N ARG A 110 -16.43 -10.85 7.64
CA ARG A 110 -17.50 -11.02 6.65
C ARG A 110 -18.68 -11.82 7.20
N ALA A 111 -18.42 -12.93 7.88
CA ALA A 111 -19.46 -13.73 8.50
C ALA A 111 -20.24 -12.94 9.57
N LEU A 112 -19.54 -12.16 10.39
CA LEU A 112 -20.16 -11.27 11.36
C LEU A 112 -21.03 -10.21 10.68
N ALA A 113 -20.50 -9.52 9.67
CA ALA A 113 -21.23 -8.50 8.94
C ALA A 113 -22.50 -9.08 8.26
N TYR A 114 -22.37 -10.24 7.62
CA TYR A 114 -23.51 -10.92 7.00
C TYR A 114 -24.60 -11.24 8.03
N ARG A 115 -24.23 -11.84 9.17
CA ARG A 115 -25.18 -12.15 10.24
C ARG A 115 -25.92 -10.91 10.74
N LEU A 116 -25.19 -9.83 11.02
CA LEU A 116 -25.79 -8.58 11.52
C LEU A 116 -26.78 -7.97 10.52
N VAL A 117 -26.48 -8.02 9.23
CA VAL A 117 -27.38 -7.53 8.17
C VAL A 117 -28.64 -8.42 8.08
N THR A 118 -28.47 -9.75 8.11
CA THR A 118 -29.62 -10.66 8.03
C THR A 118 -30.51 -10.62 9.27
N GLU A 119 -29.96 -10.33 10.45
CA GLU A 119 -30.74 -10.16 11.69
C GLU A 119 -31.54 -8.86 11.66
N SER A 120 -30.98 -7.76 11.15
CA SER A 120 -31.70 -6.48 11.03
C SER A 120 -32.83 -6.50 10.01
N ASP A 121 -32.73 -7.31 8.96
CA ASP A 121 -33.78 -7.42 7.94
C ASP A 121 -34.99 -8.26 8.39
N ASN A 122 -34.87 -8.98 9.52
CA ASN A 122 -35.92 -9.82 10.09
C ASN A 122 -36.67 -9.15 11.25
N GLU A 123 -36.31 -7.93 11.64
CA GLU A 123 -37.01 -7.08 12.62
C GLU A 123 -37.86 -5.99 11.92
#